data_AF-A0A7K5M6M9-F1
#
_entry.id   AF-A0A7K5M6M9-F1
#
_cell.length_a   1.000
_cell.length_b   1.000
_cell.length_c   1.000
_cell.angle_alpha   90.00
_cell.angle_beta   90.00
_cell.angle_gamma   90.00
#
_symmetry.space_group_name_H-M   'P 1'
#
loop_
_entity.id
_entity.type
_entity.pdbx_description
1 polymer ?
#
loop_
_entity_poly.entity_id
_entity_poly.type
_entity_poly.pdbx_seq_one_letter_code
_entity_poly.pdbx_strand_id
1 'polypeptide(L)'
;KEGETLDQETEWGGIVPNSDGTFHTWARIEALPEEREQYRCRVEHPGMPEPGIFAWEPTSGGNLIVVVAVSVIAAILILIVLIGFVVWKLQSGNTRDG
;
A
#
# COMPACT_ATOMS: atom_id res chain seq x y z
N LYS A 1 12.10 13.72 10.12
CA LYS A 1 10.80 14.20 9.60
C LYS A 1 11.06 15.54 8.94
N GLU A 2 10.66 15.76 7.67
CA GLU A 2 10.81 17.08 6.98
C GLU A 2 12.22 17.73 7.06
N GLY A 3 13.29 16.93 7.13
CA GLY A 3 14.67 17.40 7.26
C GLY A 3 15.21 17.49 8.70
N GLU A 4 14.36 17.35 9.71
CA GLU A 4 14.77 17.27 11.12
C GLU A 4 15.08 15.83 11.54
N THR A 5 16.16 15.65 12.30
CA THR A 5 16.57 14.38 12.90
C THR A 5 15.92 14.22 14.27
N LEU A 6 15.26 13.09 14.51
CA LEU A 6 14.46 12.83 15.73
C LEU A 6 15.15 11.84 16.66
N ASP A 7 16.34 12.21 17.17
CA ASP A 7 17.19 11.29 17.94
C ASP A 7 16.59 10.89 19.31
N GLN A 8 15.87 11.80 19.97
CA GLN A 8 15.34 11.57 21.32
C GLN A 8 14.13 10.63 21.34
N GLU A 9 13.36 10.57 20.24
CA GLU A 9 12.16 9.74 20.09
C GLU A 9 12.48 8.40 19.41
N THR A 10 13.71 8.23 18.95
CA THR A 10 14.16 7.03 18.24
C THR A 10 14.80 6.06 19.22
N GLU A 11 14.28 4.84 19.26
CA GLU A 11 14.92 3.72 19.93
C GLU A 11 16.00 3.13 19.03
N TRP A 12 17.17 2.87 19.61
CA TRP A 12 18.33 2.36 18.90
C TRP A 12 18.72 0.97 19.38
N GLY A 13 18.92 0.07 18.43
CA GLY A 13 19.55 -1.22 18.65
C GLY A 13 21.06 -1.08 18.83
N GLY A 14 21.63 -1.90 19.70
CA GLY A 14 23.08 -2.04 19.78
C GLY A 14 23.69 -2.48 18.44
N ILE A 15 24.99 -2.22 18.27
CA ILE A 15 25.76 -2.69 17.12
C ILE A 15 26.20 -4.12 17.42
N VAL A 16 25.76 -5.07 16.61
CA VAL A 16 26.00 -6.50 16.81
C VAL A 16 26.75 -7.08 15.62
N PRO A 17 27.82 -7.87 15.84
CA PRO A 17 28.58 -8.47 14.75
C PRO A 17 27.85 -9.65 14.10
N ASN A 18 28.03 -9.80 12.79
CA ASN A 18 27.57 -10.93 11.98
C ASN A 18 28.72 -11.93 11.75
N SER A 19 28.40 -13.16 11.34
CA SER A 19 29.39 -14.21 11.07
C SER A 19 30.28 -13.95 9.85
N ASP A 20 29.84 -13.08 8.96
CA ASP A 20 30.53 -12.67 7.73
C ASP A 20 31.50 -11.49 7.94
N GLY A 21 31.64 -11.02 9.18
CA GLY A 21 32.49 -9.87 9.53
C GLY A 21 31.82 -8.51 9.33
N THR A 22 30.55 -8.47 8.97
CA THR A 22 29.75 -7.22 8.96
C THR A 22 29.10 -6.96 10.33
N PHE A 23 28.42 -5.83 10.46
CA PHE A 23 27.68 -5.47 11.67
C PHE A 23 26.23 -5.14 11.32
N HIS A 24 25.31 -5.38 12.25
CA HIS A 24 23.93 -4.91 12.17
C HIS A 24 23.58 -3.99 13.34
N THR A 25 22.72 -3.03 13.07
CA THR A 25 22.09 -2.12 14.03
C THR A 25 20.72 -1.73 13.48
N TRP A 26 19.86 -1.12 14.29
CA TRP A 26 18.53 -0.70 13.88
C TRP A 26 18.08 0.55 14.63
N ALA A 27 17.11 1.26 14.04
CA ALA A 27 16.45 2.41 14.62
C ALA A 27 14.93 2.22 14.50
N ARG A 28 14.17 2.57 15.54
CA ARG A 28 12.70 2.49 15.54
C ARG A 28 12.14 3.80 16.07
N ILE A 29 11.12 4.30 15.41
CA ILE A 29 10.31 5.41 15.88
C ILE A 29 8.83 5.00 15.82
N GLU A 30 8.05 5.46 16.78
CA GLU A 30 6.60 5.30 16.72
C GLU A 30 6.01 6.41 15.84
N ALA A 31 5.27 6.02 14.80
CA ALA A 31 4.64 6.96 13.88
C ALA A 31 3.18 6.58 13.63
N LEU A 32 2.32 7.60 13.64
CA LEU A 32 0.93 7.47 13.20
C LEU A 32 0.91 7.00 11.73
N PRO A 33 -0.03 6.13 11.34
CA PRO A 33 -0.11 5.62 9.97
C PRO A 33 -0.12 6.71 8.88
N GLU A 34 -0.77 7.85 9.16
CA GLU A 34 -0.90 8.99 8.25
C GLU A 34 0.40 9.78 8.08
N GLU A 35 1.30 9.70 9.06
CA GLU A 35 2.57 10.43 9.04
C GLU A 35 3.73 9.60 8.50
N ARG A 36 3.58 8.29 8.30
CA ARG A 36 4.69 7.37 7.94
C ARG A 36 5.48 7.83 6.72
N GLU A 37 4.79 8.36 5.70
CA GLU A 37 5.40 8.87 4.46
C GLU A 37 6.28 10.12 4.67
N GLN A 38 6.11 10.82 5.80
CA GLN A 38 6.88 12.01 6.17
C GLN A 38 8.21 11.66 6.86
N TYR A 39 8.40 10.40 7.25
CA TYR A 39 9.62 9.92 7.86
C TYR A 39 10.56 9.32 6.81
N ARG A 40 11.84 9.57 7.01
CA ARG A 40 12.95 9.10 6.18
C ARG A 40 14.02 8.56 7.13
N CYS A 41 14.48 7.34 6.91
CA CYS A 41 15.63 6.79 7.63
C CYS A 41 16.91 7.28 6.95
N ARG A 42 17.81 7.89 7.72
CA ARG A 42 19.11 8.37 7.26
C ARG A 42 20.22 7.49 7.82
N VAL A 43 21.02 6.91 6.94
CA VAL A 43 22.13 6.03 7.30
C VAL A 43 23.44 6.65 6.85
N GLU A 44 24.29 6.99 7.82
CA GLU A 44 25.64 7.48 7.57
C GLU A 44 26.64 6.38 7.89
N HIS A 45 27.52 6.07 6.93
CA HIS A 45 28.54 5.04 7.07
C HIS A 45 29.80 5.47 6.33
N PRO A 46 31.02 5.30 6.89
CA PRO A 46 32.26 5.72 6.23
C PRO A 46 32.52 5.10 4.86
N GLY A 47 31.93 3.92 4.60
CA GLY A 47 32.00 3.26 3.29
C GLY A 47 31.09 3.86 2.22
N MET A 48 30.25 4.85 2.55
CA MET A 48 29.36 5.54 1.62
C MET A 48 29.79 7.01 1.47
N PRO A 49 29.97 7.51 0.24
CA PRO A 49 30.35 8.91 0.02
C PRO A 49 29.21 9.89 0.37
N GLU A 50 27.96 9.42 0.31
CA GLU A 50 26.77 10.18 0.69
C GLU A 50 25.89 9.36 1.66
N PRO A 51 25.10 10.02 2.51
CA PRO A 51 24.14 9.35 3.38
C PRO A 51 23.07 8.60 2.58
N GLY A 52 22.76 7.36 2.98
CA GLY A 52 21.62 6.63 2.46
C GLY A 52 20.31 7.16 3.05
N ILE A 53 19.36 7.57 2.21
CA ILE A 53 18.05 8.07 2.63
C ILE A 53 16.96 7.10 2.17
N PHE A 54 16.30 6.44 3.11
CA PHE A 54 15.28 5.42 2.86
C PHE A 54 13.89 5.90 3.28
N ALA A 55 12.91 5.75 2.40
CA ALA A 55 11.50 6.03 2.69
C ALA A 55 10.82 4.83 3.35
N TRP A 56 9.66 5.05 3.95
CA TRP A 56 8.78 3.93 4.31
C TRP A 56 8.26 3.26 3.02
N GLU A 57 8.17 1.93 3.01
CA GLU A 57 7.58 1.21 1.88
C GLU A 57 6.05 1.37 1.93
N PRO A 58 5.39 1.86 0.86
CA PRO A 58 3.95 1.98 0.82
C PRO A 58 3.27 0.63 1.11
N THR A 59 2.22 0.68 1.93
CA THR A 59 1.48 -0.54 2.25
C THR A 59 0.72 -0.97 0.99
N SER A 60 1.05 -2.14 0.45
CA SER A 60 0.48 -2.69 -0.79
C SER A 60 -1.04 -2.94 -0.77
N GLY A 61 -1.70 -2.74 0.38
CA GLY A 61 -3.14 -2.88 0.56
C GLY A 61 -4.01 -1.93 -0.27
N GLY A 62 -3.51 -0.74 -0.63
CA GLY A 62 -4.28 0.23 -1.42
C GLY A 62 -4.67 -0.32 -2.81
N ASN A 63 -3.77 -1.06 -3.44
CA ASN A 63 -4.00 -1.62 -4.78
C ASN A 63 -5.07 -2.74 -4.73
N LEU A 64 -5.04 -3.59 -3.71
CA LEU A 64 -6.02 -4.66 -3.53
C LEU A 64 -7.44 -4.14 -3.32
N ILE A 65 -7.61 -3.08 -2.52
CA ILE A 65 -8.93 -2.47 -2.26
C ILE A 65 -9.53 -1.93 -3.57
N VAL A 66 -8.72 -1.26 -4.39
CA VAL A 66 -9.16 -0.71 -5.68
C VAL A 66 -9.57 -1.83 -6.64
N VAL A 67 -8.77 -2.89 -6.75
CA VAL A 67 -9.08 -4.05 -7.61
C VAL A 67 -10.40 -4.71 -7.19
N VAL A 68 -10.60 -4.93 -5.89
CA VAL A 68 -11.85 -5.53 -5.38
C VAL A 68 -13.04 -4.62 -5.69
N ALA A 69 -12.94 -3.32 -5.44
CA ALA A 69 -14.02 -2.37 -5.71
C ALA A 69 -14.43 -2.37 -7.20
N VAL A 70 -13.46 -2.32 -8.11
CA VAL A 70 -13.72 -2.34 -9.56
C VAL A 70 -14.38 -3.65 -9.98
N SER A 71 -13.93 -4.79 -9.44
CA SER A 71 -14.49 -6.10 -9.76
C SER A 71 -15.97 -6.23 -9.37
N VAL A 72 -16.35 -5.71 -8.20
CA VAL A 72 -17.73 -5.76 -7.69
C VAL A 72 -18.63 -4.88 -8.55
N ILE A 73 -18.18 -3.67 -8.90
CA ILE A 73 -18.94 -2.75 -9.77
C ILE A 73 -19.20 -3.40 -11.14
N ALA A 74 -18.17 -4.00 -11.74
CA ALA A 74 -18.30 -4.68 -13.03
C ALA A 74 -19.32 -5.84 -12.97
N ALA A 75 -19.29 -6.66 -11.91
CA ALA A 75 -20.24 -7.76 -11.73
C ALA A 75 -21.70 -7.28 -11.62
N ILE A 76 -21.94 -6.18 -10.89
CA ILE A 76 -23.29 -5.60 -10.75
C ILE A 76 -23.81 -5.10 -12.10
N LEU A 77 -22.98 -4.40 -12.88
CA LEU A 77 -23.36 -3.90 -14.20
C LEU A 77 -23.75 -5.04 -15.15
N ILE A 78 -22.98 -6.14 -15.15
CA ILE A 78 -23.28 -7.33 -15.94
C ILE A 78 -24.64 -7.90 -15.54
N LEU A 79 -24.92 -8.03 -14.23
CA LEU A 79 -26.18 -8.55 -13.73
C LEU A 79 -27.39 -7.71 -14.19
N ILE A 80 -27.27 -6.38 -14.13
CA ILE A 80 -28.33 -5.45 -14.57
C ILE A 80 -28.62 -5.63 -16.06
N VAL A 81 -27.58 -5.73 -16.89
CA VAL A 81 -27.73 -5.95 -18.34
C VAL A 81 -28.43 -7.28 -18.63
N LEU A 82 -28.05 -8.36 -17.93
CA LEU A 82 -28.68 -9.67 -18.10
C LEU A 82 -30.16 -9.64 -17.71
N ILE A 83 -30.50 -9.03 -16.57
CA ILE A 83 -31.90 -8.89 -16.13
C ILE A 83 -32.69 -8.06 -17.15
N GLY A 84 -32.16 -6.92 -17.59
CA GLY A 84 -32.79 -6.07 -18.59
C GLY A 84 -33.04 -6.81 -19.91
N PHE A 85 -32.07 -7.60 -20.37
CA PHE A 85 -32.20 -8.42 -21.57
C PHE A 85 -33.28 -9.50 -21.44
N VAL A 86 -33.34 -10.19 -20.30
CA VAL A 86 -34.38 -11.21 -20.03
C VAL A 86 -35.78 -10.59 -20.03
N VAL A 87 -35.96 -9.45 -19.35
CA VAL A 87 -37.25 -8.76 -19.29
C VAL A 87 -37.69 -8.28 -20.69
N TRP A 88 -36.77 -7.70 -21.47
CA TRP A 88 -37.07 -7.28 -22.84
C TRP A 88 -37.52 -8.44 -23.73
N LYS A 89 -36.85 -9.59 -23.61
CA LYS A 89 -37.18 -10.81 -24.38
C LYS A 89 -38.54 -11.38 -23.96
N LEU A 90 -38.87 -11.35 -22.67
CA LEU A 90 -40.18 -11.76 -22.16
C LEU A 90 -41.31 -10.84 -22.68
N GLN A 91 -41.11 -9.52 -22.66
CA GLN A 91 -42.11 -8.58 -23.16
C GLN A 91 -42.30 -8.68 -24.69
N SER A 92 -41.21 -8.87 -25.44
CA SER A 92 -41.25 -9.01 -26.92
C SER A 92 -41.86 -10.31 -27.42
N GLY A 93 -41.93 -11.35 -26.56
CA GLY A 93 -42.64 -12.59 -26.85
C GLY A 93 -44.16 -12.48 -26.65
N ASN A 94 -44.60 -11.64 -25.71
CA ASN A 94 -46.01 -11.48 -25.36
C ASN A 94 -46.79 -10.55 -26.32
N THR A 95 -46.12 -9.81 -27.20
CA THR A 95 -46.75 -8.86 -28.15
C THR A 95 -47.08 -9.48 -29.52
N ARG A 96 -46.84 -10.80 -29.70
CA ARG A 96 -47.05 -11.51 -30.98
C ARG A 96 -48.29 -12.41 -31.02
N ASP A 97 -48.99 -12.57 -29.89
CA ASP A 97 -50.23 -13.38 -29.75
C ASP A 97 -51.46 -12.50 -29.41
N GLY A 98 -51.55 -11.31 -30.02
CA GLY A 98 -52.69 -10.39 -29.88
C GLY A 98 -53.40 -10.14 -31.19
#